data_AF-A0A2S2NGV5-F1
#
_entry.id   AF-A0A2S2NGV5-F1
#
_cell.length_a   1.000
_cell.length_b   1.000
_cell.length_c   1.000
_cell.angle_alpha   90.00
_cell.angle_beta   90.00
_cell.angle_gamma   90.00
#
_symmetry.space_group_name_H-M   'P 1'
#
loop_
_entity.id
_entity.type
_entity.pdbx_description
1 polymer ?
#
loop_
_entity_poly.entity_id
_entity_poly.type
_entity_poly.pdbx_seq_one_letter_code
_entity_poly.pdbx_strand_id
1 'polypeptide(L)'
;MYKQFVICDIIFSYSEITPKSKYPRYINDLKIDNFITPKRARKNLIFVKKQHNSALKKIKNVKLQNQRLKNKIKSYDQLIKTLEQKTLVSENATNFLKVIIV
;
A
#
# COMPACT_ATOMS: atom_id res chain seq x y z
N MET A 1 42.41 6.84 5.20
CA MET A 1 41.16 7.59 5.00
C MET A 1 39.99 6.69 5.42
N TYR A 2 39.56 6.77 6.67
CA TYR A 2 38.39 6.02 7.16
C TYR A 2 37.14 6.87 6.98
N LYS A 3 36.09 6.26 6.41
CA LYS A 3 34.66 6.40 6.79
C LYS A 3 33.83 5.58 5.78
N GLN A 4 33.27 4.46 6.20
CA GLN A 4 31.84 4.33 6.57
C GLN A 4 31.02 4.03 5.31
N PHE A 5 30.62 2.79 5.07
CA PHE A 5 29.28 2.32 5.41
C PHE A 5 29.26 0.81 5.64
N VAL A 6 29.27 0.43 6.92
CA VAL A 6 28.85 -0.88 7.43
C VAL A 6 27.31 -0.83 7.49
N ILE A 7 26.63 -1.29 6.45
CA ILE A 7 25.18 -1.60 6.48
C ILE A 7 24.95 -3.03 5.93
N CYS A 8 25.95 -3.90 5.98
CA CYS A 8 25.78 -5.28 5.51
C CYS A 8 25.39 -6.25 6.63
N ASP A 9 25.62 -5.91 7.91
CA ASP A 9 25.61 -6.93 8.96
C ASP A 9 24.29 -7.07 9.73
N ILE A 10 23.28 -6.22 9.50
CA ILE A 10 22.05 -6.21 10.34
C ILE A 10 20.82 -6.86 9.66
N ILE A 11 20.86 -7.25 8.38
CA ILE A 11 19.69 -7.84 7.70
C ILE A 11 19.96 -9.27 7.20
N PHE A 12 20.83 -10.02 7.88
CA PHE A 12 21.04 -11.44 7.59
C PHE A 12 20.34 -12.33 8.62
N SER A 13 19.02 -12.31 8.63
CA SER A 13 18.23 -13.38 9.27
C SER A 13 16.80 -13.39 8.78
N TYR A 14 16.55 -13.83 7.54
CA TYR A 14 15.28 -14.48 7.20
C TYR A 14 15.48 -15.46 6.03
N SER A 15 15.49 -16.74 6.39
CA SER A 15 15.10 -17.95 5.63
C SER A 15 15.46 -18.04 4.14
N GLU A 16 16.35 -18.98 3.84
CA GLU A 16 16.59 -19.55 2.52
C GLU A 16 15.32 -20.20 1.96
N ILE A 17 14.59 -19.49 1.10
CA ILE A 17 13.61 -20.09 0.18
C ILE A 17 13.93 -19.52 -1.19
N THR A 18 14.76 -20.22 -1.97
CA THR A 18 15.05 -19.81 -3.35
C THR A 18 13.99 -20.39 -4.28
N PRO A 19 13.17 -19.57 -4.96
CA PRO A 19 12.28 -20.08 -6.00
C PRO A 19 13.12 -20.58 -7.19
N LYS A 20 12.76 -21.75 -7.75
CA LYS A 20 13.33 -22.39 -8.96
C LYS A 20 13.09 -21.59 -10.27
N SER A 21 13.03 -20.26 -10.22
CA SER A 21 12.80 -19.39 -11.38
C SER A 21 14.09 -18.69 -11.78
N LYS A 22 14.47 -18.79 -13.06
CA LYS A 22 15.62 -18.07 -13.64
C LYS A 22 15.49 -16.54 -13.59
N TYR A 23 14.31 -16.01 -13.26
CA TYR A 23 14.03 -14.58 -13.22
C TYR A 23 13.35 -14.16 -11.89
N PRO A 24 13.77 -13.03 -11.31
CA PRO A 24 13.20 -12.49 -10.07
C PRO A 24 11.76 -12.05 -10.29
N ARG A 25 10.84 -12.49 -9.43
CA ARG A 25 9.42 -12.10 -9.47
C ARG A 25 9.14 -10.90 -8.57
N TYR A 26 9.85 -10.82 -7.45
CA TYR A 26 9.78 -9.74 -6.48
C TYR A 26 11.12 -9.01 -6.37
N ILE A 27 11.11 -7.80 -5.83
CA ILE A 27 12.36 -7.04 -5.57
C ILE A 27 13.24 -7.83 -4.58
N ASN A 28 12.63 -8.51 -3.61
CA ASN A 28 13.35 -9.29 -2.60
C ASN A 28 14.06 -10.53 -3.18
N ASP A 29 13.71 -10.96 -4.40
CA ASP A 29 14.39 -12.07 -5.07
C ASP A 29 15.72 -11.63 -5.71
N LEU A 30 16.01 -10.33 -5.73
CA LEU A 30 17.20 -9.78 -6.38
C LEU A 30 18.44 -9.94 -5.50
N LYS A 31 19.34 -10.85 -5.90
CA LYS A 31 20.70 -11.01 -5.35
C LYS A 31 21.76 -10.20 -6.10
N ILE A 32 22.95 -10.09 -5.52
CA ILE A 32 24.14 -9.44 -6.11
C ILE A 32 24.43 -9.99 -7.52
N ASP A 33 24.22 -11.29 -7.73
CA ASP A 33 24.45 -11.96 -9.02
C ASP A 33 23.64 -11.38 -10.19
N ASN A 34 22.48 -10.78 -9.88
CA ASN A 34 21.61 -10.12 -10.84
C ASN A 34 22.16 -8.77 -11.31
N PHE A 35 23.23 -8.27 -10.70
CA PHE A 35 23.85 -6.98 -11.02
C PHE A 35 25.30 -7.10 -11.52
N ILE A 36 25.82 -8.33 -11.70
CA ILE A 36 27.22 -8.58 -12.11
C ILE A 36 27.59 -7.88 -13.42
N THR A 37 26.71 -7.92 -14.43
CA THR A 37 27.01 -7.29 -15.73
C THR A 37 26.21 -6.01 -15.92
N PRO A 38 26.76 -4.98 -16.60
CA PRO A 38 26.05 -3.72 -16.85
C PRO A 38 24.67 -3.91 -17.50
N LYS A 39 24.56 -4.87 -18.42
CA LYS A 39 23.30 -5.22 -19.09
C LYS A 39 22.26 -5.81 -18.12
N ARG A 40 22.68 -6.69 -17.20
CA ARG A 40 21.80 -7.27 -16.17
C ARG A 40 21.42 -6.23 -15.13
N ALA A 41 22.37 -5.42 -14.66
CA ALA A 41 22.13 -4.33 -13.73
C ALA A 41 21.09 -3.34 -14.27
N ARG A 42 21.24 -2.87 -15.52
CA ARG A 42 20.28 -1.96 -16.15
C ARG A 42 18.87 -2.55 -16.21
N LYS A 43 18.73 -3.83 -16.60
CA LYS A 43 17.43 -4.51 -16.66
C LYS A 43 16.76 -4.59 -15.28
N ASN A 44 17.52 -5.00 -14.27
CA ASN A 44 16.98 -5.17 -12.92
C ASN A 44 16.68 -3.84 -12.24
N LEU A 45 17.45 -2.79 -12.50
CA LEU A 45 17.13 -1.42 -12.05
C LEU A 45 15.81 -0.91 -12.66
N ILE A 46 15.58 -1.16 -13.95
CA ILE A 46 14.31 -0.81 -14.61
C ILE A 46 13.14 -1.57 -13.98
N PHE A 47 13.33 -2.87 -13.70
CA PHE A 47 12.33 -3.69 -13.01
C PHE A 47 11.99 -3.14 -11.62
N VAL A 48 13.00 -2.85 -10.80
CA VAL A 48 12.81 -2.27 -9.45
C VAL A 48 12.08 -0.94 -9.54
N LYS A 49 12.50 -0.03 -10.43
CA LYS A 49 11.85 1.27 -10.63
C LYS A 49 10.38 1.11 -11.02
N LYS A 50 10.07 0.18 -11.93
CA LYS A 50 8.69 -0.11 -12.36
C LYS A 50 7.84 -0.62 -11.19
N GLN A 51 8.37 -1.57 -10.41
CA GLN A 51 7.66 -2.16 -9.28
C GLN A 51 7.42 -1.14 -8.17
N HIS A 52 8.42 -0.32 -7.84
CA HIS A 52 8.30 0.78 -6.89
C HIS A 52 7.22 1.79 -7.31
N ASN A 53 7.23 2.23 -8.58
CA ASN A 53 6.22 3.15 -9.10
C ASN A 53 4.82 2.54 -9.09
N SER A 54 4.69 1.24 -9.36
CA SER A 54 3.42 0.51 -9.25
C SER A 54 2.90 0.51 -7.81
N ALA A 55 3.77 0.25 -6.83
CA ALA A 55 3.41 0.30 -5.41
C ALA A 55 2.94 1.69 -4.98
N LEU A 56 3.65 2.76 -5.37
CA LEU A 56 3.24 4.14 -5.09
C LEU A 56 1.86 4.48 -5.68
N LYS A 57 1.59 4.04 -6.92
CA LYS A 57 0.28 4.23 -7.55
C LYS A 57 -0.83 3.52 -6.76
N LYS A 58 -0.60 2.29 -6.31
CA LYS A 58 -1.55 1.54 -5.48
C LYS A 58 -1.83 2.27 -4.17
N ILE A 59 -0.79 2.73 -3.47
CA ILE A 59 -0.93 3.50 -2.22
C ILE A 59 -1.76 4.76 -2.46
N LYS A 60 -1.46 5.52 -3.52
CA LYS A 60 -2.22 6.73 -3.88
C LYS A 60 -3.70 6.40 -4.13
N ASN A 61 -3.98 5.34 -4.88
CA ASN A 61 -5.36 4.93 -5.19
C ASN A 61 -6.13 4.52 -3.94
N VAL A 62 -5.51 3.73 -3.04
CA VAL A 62 -6.13 3.32 -1.78
C VAL A 62 -6.43 4.54 -0.90
N LYS A 63 -5.49 5.49 -0.79
CA LYS A 63 -5.73 6.75 -0.05
C LYS A 63 -6.91 7.53 -0.62
N LEU A 64 -6.99 7.66 -1.95
CA LEU A 64 -8.11 8.35 -2.61
C LEU A 64 -9.44 7.61 -2.40
N GLN A 65 -9.45 6.28 -2.50
CA GLN A 65 -10.65 5.49 -2.23
C GLN A 65 -11.12 5.66 -0.79
N ASN A 66 -10.21 5.58 0.18
CA ASN A 66 -10.52 5.79 1.58
C ASN A 66 -11.09 7.20 1.83
N GLN A 67 -10.48 8.24 1.24
CA GLN A 67 -11.00 9.60 1.32
C GLN A 67 -12.42 9.73 0.74
N ARG A 68 -12.68 9.12 -0.42
CA ARG A 68 -14.02 9.10 -1.03
C ARG A 68 -15.03 8.41 -0.14
N LEU A 69 -14.67 7.28 0.48
CA LEU A 69 -15.53 6.57 1.41
C LEU A 69 -15.85 7.43 2.65
N LYS A 70 -14.84 8.05 3.26
CA LYS A 70 -15.03 9.00 4.38
C LYS A 70 -15.97 10.15 4.01
N ASN A 71 -15.81 10.72 2.81
CA ASN A 71 -16.71 11.77 2.32
C ASN A 71 -18.14 11.27 2.14
N LYS A 72 -18.34 10.05 1.62
CA LYS A 72 -19.67 9.44 1.50
C LYS A 72 -20.32 9.21 2.87
N ILE A 73 -19.59 8.66 3.83
CA ILE A 73 -20.06 8.48 5.20
C ILE A 73 -20.52 9.82 5.77
N LYS A 74 -19.67 10.86 5.68
CA LYS A 74 -20.02 12.22 6.13
C LYS A 74 -21.27 12.75 5.45
N SER A 75 -21.43 12.51 4.14
CA SER A 75 -22.62 12.92 3.39
C SER A 75 -23.87 12.18 3.87
N TYR A 76 -23.77 10.89 4.17
CA TYR A 76 -24.89 10.11 4.71
C TYR A 76 -25.24 10.54 6.13
N ASP A 77 -24.25 10.81 6.99
CA ASP A 77 -24.49 11.35 8.33
C ASP A 77 -25.20 12.70 8.28
N GLN A 78 -24.81 13.58 7.35
CA GLN A 78 -25.50 14.84 7.13
C GLN A 78 -26.94 14.63 6.67
N LEU A 79 -27.17 13.70 5.75
CA LEU A 79 -28.50 13.38 5.26
C LEU A 79 -29.41 12.86 6.39
N ILE A 80 -28.91 11.93 7.21
CA ILE A 80 -29.63 11.42 8.40
C ILE A 80 -29.98 12.57 9.34
N LYS A 81 -29.04 13.46 9.66
CA LYS A 81 -29.31 14.65 10.49
C LYS A 81 -30.41 15.54 9.91
N THR A 82 -30.39 15.79 8.61
CA THR A 82 -31.45 16.60 7.98
C THR A 82 -32.82 15.92 7.99
N LEU A 83 -32.86 14.59 7.90
CA LEU A 83 -34.09 13.81 7.99
C LEU A 83 -34.65 13.79 9.42
N GLU A 84 -33.78 13.66 10.43
CA GLU A 84 -34.11 13.78 11.86
C GLU A 84 -34.72 15.16 12.15
N GLN A 85 -34.07 16.24 11.70
CA GLN A 85 -34.54 17.61 11.90
C GLN A 85 -35.92 17.88 11.28
N LYS A 86 -36.23 17.21 10.16
CA LYS A 86 -37.53 17.33 9.48
C LYS A 86 -38.58 16.36 10.03
N THR A 87 -38.29 15.61 11.09
CA THR A 87 -39.16 14.56 11.67
C THR A 87 -39.63 13.53 10.63
N LEU A 88 -38.84 13.30 9.58
CA LEU A 88 -39.18 12.37 8.50
C LEU A 88 -38.76 10.93 8.80
N VAL A 89 -38.10 10.70 9.94
CA VAL A 89 -37.56 9.39 10.34
C VAL A 89 -37.76 9.21 11.84
N SER A 90 -38.22 8.02 12.27
CA SER A 90 -38.39 7.69 13.68
C SER A 90 -37.03 7.44 14.36
N GLU A 91 -36.92 7.68 15.66
CA GLU A 91 -35.68 7.43 16.44
C GLU A 91 -35.17 5.98 16.31
N ASN A 92 -36.08 5.04 16.08
CA ASN A 92 -35.71 3.64 15.91
C ASN A 92 -34.97 3.43 14.57
N ALA A 93 -35.43 4.08 13.50
CA ALA A 93 -34.82 3.98 12.19
C ALA A 93 -33.46 4.69 12.10
N THR A 94 -33.25 5.79 12.82
CA THR A 94 -31.96 6.48 12.85
C THR A 94 -30.86 5.68 13.54
N ASN A 95 -31.20 4.90 14.57
CA ASN A 95 -30.25 3.99 15.21
C ASN A 95 -29.78 2.87 14.27
N PHE A 96 -30.64 2.34 13.40
CA PHE A 96 -30.25 1.36 12.38
C PHE A 96 -29.39 1.98 11.26
N LEU A 97 -29.57 3.27 10.97
CA LEU A 97 -28.85 3.96 9.90
C LEU A 97 -27.46 4.46 10.31
N LYS A 98 -27.19 4.60 11.61
CA LYS A 98 -25.87 5.00 12.11
C LYS A 98 -24.87 3.85 11.95
N VAL A 99 -23.92 4.02 11.03
CA VAL A 99 -22.82 3.08 10.81
C VAL A 99 -21.70 3.37 11.82
N ILE A 100 -21.45 2.45 12.75
CA ILE A 100 -20.30 2.50 13.67
C ILE A 100 -19.05 2.08 12.89
N ILE A 101 -18.06 2.96 12.81
CA ILE A 101 -16.75 2.66 12.25
C ILE A 101 -15.77 2.55 13.41
N VAL A 102 -15.33 1.31 13.70
CA VAL A 102 -14.29 0.97 14.70
C VAL A 102 -12.90 1.23 14.11
#